data_AF-A0A436S0J2-F1
#
_entry.id   AF-A0A436S0J2-F1
#
_cell.length_a   1.000
_cell.length_b   1.000
_cell.length_c   1.000
_cell.angle_alpha   90.00
_cell.angle_beta   90.00
_cell.angle_gamma   90.00
#
_symmetry.space_group_name_H-M   'P 1'
#
loop_
_entity.id
_entity.type
_entity.pdbx_description
1 polymer ?
#
loop_
_entity_poly.entity_id
_entity_poly.type
_entity_poly.pdbx_seq_one_letter_code
_entity_poly.pdbx_strand_id
1 'polypeptide(L)'
;MFSLSADNNELKSFAKIAAAMISVPSELDRSDRNIAALLLTCLPFAGSVGITDIENIHVDDSVIRGVSDFCRISNSSFNQIDLRECDISNVTFENVEVATVIANEITRLSPTFPDPGMIQLEVEGRQELLAGAEATQWINAHGRARDNESSETLVSEGLREHELYRLLQKSCRVMLRQHWIRSDGDDYLIKIVKSEFWQTLVDILRKNDLLAERHGKPASGPPSIFYHIPHAREILQEDRSNELVTSLFADLEEKVAELRN
;
A
#
# COMPACT_ATOMS: atom_id res chain seq x y z
N MET A 1 -13.13 18.73 24.58
CA MET A 1 -12.02 17.81 24.27
C MET A 1 -12.32 17.28 22.88
N PHE A 2 -11.67 17.84 21.86
CA PHE A 2 -11.92 17.46 20.47
C PHE A 2 -11.28 16.09 20.24
N SER A 3 -12.11 15.05 20.19
CA SER A 3 -11.74 13.78 19.61
C SER A 3 -11.51 14.04 18.13
N LEU A 4 -10.26 14.16 17.70
CA LEU A 4 -9.89 14.04 16.29
C LEU A 4 -9.96 12.55 15.93
N SER A 5 -11.16 12.00 15.98
CA SER A 5 -11.46 10.67 15.47
C SER A 5 -11.89 10.86 14.03
N ALA A 6 -11.12 10.34 13.08
CA ALA A 6 -11.67 10.07 11.76
C ALA A 6 -12.64 8.90 11.92
N ASP A 7 -13.88 9.21 12.34
CA ASP A 7 -14.94 8.21 12.37
C ASP A 7 -15.08 7.66 10.95
N ASN A 8 -15.26 6.34 10.77
CA ASN A 8 -15.41 5.76 9.42
C ASN A 8 -16.53 6.48 8.65
N ASN A 9 -17.49 7.08 9.35
CA ASN A 9 -18.55 7.92 8.80
C ASN A 9 -18.05 9.25 8.20
N GLU A 10 -17.09 9.91 8.83
CA GLU A 10 -16.50 11.16 8.31
C GLU A 10 -15.69 10.89 7.05
N LEU A 11 -14.87 9.83 7.04
CA LEU A 11 -14.12 9.42 5.84
C LEU A 11 -15.04 8.99 4.70
N LYS A 12 -16.11 8.24 5.00
CA LYS A 12 -17.17 7.91 4.02
C LYS A 12 -17.85 9.16 3.48
N SER A 13 -18.20 10.10 4.36
CA SER A 13 -18.83 11.37 3.98
C SER A 13 -17.91 12.18 3.09
N PHE A 14 -16.64 12.31 3.47
CA PHE A 14 -15.60 12.96 2.67
C PHE A 14 -15.48 12.30 1.29
N ALA A 15 -15.28 10.99 1.22
CA ALA A 15 -15.13 10.27 -0.04
C ALA A 15 -16.31 10.50 -0.98
N LYS A 16 -17.54 10.42 -0.44
CA LYS A 16 -18.78 10.66 -1.19
C LYS A 16 -18.87 12.10 -1.71
N ILE A 17 -18.58 13.09 -0.86
CA ILE A 17 -18.65 14.51 -1.24
C ILE A 17 -17.56 14.83 -2.26
N ALA A 18 -16.33 14.36 -2.03
CA ALA A 18 -15.21 14.54 -2.94
C ALA A 18 -15.50 13.96 -4.32
N ALA A 19 -16.01 12.72 -4.40
CA ALA A 19 -16.43 12.10 -5.66
C ALA A 19 -17.50 12.92 -6.41
N ALA A 20 -18.47 13.50 -5.69
CA ALA A 20 -19.46 14.38 -6.29
C ALA A 20 -18.86 15.70 -6.78
N MET A 21 -17.90 16.28 -6.06
CA MET A 21 -17.26 17.54 -6.42
C MET A 21 -16.35 17.41 -7.64
N ILE A 22 -15.57 16.33 -7.75
CA ILE A 22 -14.71 16.10 -8.93
C ILE A 22 -15.52 15.86 -10.21
N SER A 23 -16.77 15.40 -10.09
CA SER A 23 -17.66 15.16 -11.23
C SER A 23 -18.23 16.46 -11.83
N VAL A 24 -18.07 17.59 -11.13
CA VAL A 24 -18.52 18.91 -11.58
C VAL A 24 -17.30 19.82 -11.63
N PRO A 25 -16.56 19.84 -12.74
CA PRO A 25 -15.32 20.62 -12.85
C PRO A 25 -15.57 22.10 -12.55
N SER A 26 -14.70 22.68 -11.73
CA SER A 26 -14.69 24.12 -11.49
C SER A 26 -14.06 24.81 -12.69
N GLU A 27 -14.79 25.70 -13.36
CA GLU A 27 -14.25 26.47 -14.49
C GLU A 27 -13.28 27.58 -14.05
N LEU A 28 -13.20 27.88 -12.74
CA LEU A 28 -12.55 29.08 -12.22
C LEU A 28 -11.30 28.79 -11.37
N ASP A 29 -11.06 27.54 -10.95
CA ASP A 29 -9.90 27.18 -10.12
C ASP A 29 -9.43 25.73 -10.33
N ARG A 30 -8.41 25.30 -9.55
CA ARG A 30 -7.86 23.93 -9.54
C ARG A 30 -8.44 23.07 -8.40
N SER A 31 -9.62 23.44 -7.87
CA SER A 31 -10.17 22.79 -6.68
C SER A 31 -10.51 21.31 -6.93
N ASP A 32 -11.09 20.99 -8.07
CA ASP A 32 -11.38 19.64 -8.55
C ASP A 32 -10.11 18.77 -8.55
N ARG A 33 -9.00 19.28 -9.09
CA ARG A 33 -7.70 18.58 -9.15
C ARG A 33 -7.15 18.28 -7.76
N ASN A 34 -7.24 19.26 -6.86
CA ASN A 34 -6.80 19.11 -5.48
C ASN A 34 -7.68 18.13 -4.70
N ILE A 35 -9.00 18.17 -4.91
CA ILE A 35 -9.94 17.23 -4.29
C ILE A 35 -9.70 15.81 -4.82
N ALA A 36 -9.45 15.66 -6.12
CA ALA A 36 -9.06 14.38 -6.72
C ALA A 36 -7.76 13.84 -6.09
N ALA A 37 -6.73 14.69 -5.93
CA ALA A 37 -5.50 14.33 -5.24
C ALA A 37 -5.76 13.82 -3.81
N LEU A 38 -6.65 14.49 -3.05
CA LEU A 38 -7.04 14.07 -1.71
C LEU A 38 -7.84 12.76 -1.72
N LEU A 39 -8.75 12.57 -2.68
CA LEU A 39 -9.55 11.35 -2.81
C LEU A 39 -8.65 10.13 -3.05
N LEU A 40 -7.58 10.28 -3.83
CA LEU A 40 -6.61 9.21 -4.10
C LEU A 40 -5.86 8.73 -2.86
N THR A 41 -5.73 9.59 -1.83
CA THR A 41 -5.15 9.16 -0.54
C THR A 41 -6.01 8.13 0.19
N CYS A 42 -7.28 7.97 -0.21
CA CYS A 42 -8.22 7.01 0.34
C CYS A 42 -8.15 5.62 -0.29
N LEU A 43 -7.33 5.41 -1.33
CA LEU A 43 -7.21 4.13 -2.02
C LEU A 43 -6.88 2.93 -1.10
N PRO A 44 -6.06 3.05 -0.04
CA PRO A 44 -5.81 1.95 0.91
C PRO A 44 -7.03 1.44 1.65
N PHE A 45 -8.14 2.17 1.59
CA PHE A 45 -9.39 1.83 2.24
C PHE A 45 -10.60 2.12 1.35
N ALA A 46 -10.40 2.14 0.04
CA ALA A 46 -11.42 2.47 -0.96
C ALA A 46 -12.73 1.70 -0.71
N GLY A 47 -12.64 0.38 -0.53
CA GLY A 47 -13.80 -0.46 -0.25
C GLY A 47 -14.50 -0.11 1.07
N SER A 48 -13.75 0.24 2.11
CA SER A 48 -14.32 0.68 3.40
C SER A 48 -15.07 2.01 3.30
N VAL A 49 -14.68 2.90 2.38
CA VAL A 49 -15.31 4.22 2.19
C VAL A 49 -16.26 4.29 0.99
N GLY A 50 -16.47 3.17 0.30
CA GLY A 50 -17.39 3.07 -0.83
C GLY A 50 -16.84 3.65 -2.15
N ILE A 51 -15.52 3.82 -2.25
CA ILE A 51 -14.85 4.16 -3.51
C ILE A 51 -14.62 2.85 -4.26
N THR A 52 -15.23 2.73 -5.42
CA THR A 52 -15.06 1.57 -6.34
C THR A 52 -14.52 2.02 -7.69
N ASP A 53 -14.85 3.25 -8.09
CA ASP A 53 -14.45 3.88 -9.34
C ASP A 53 -14.07 5.34 -9.09
N ILE A 54 -13.03 5.81 -9.79
CA ILE A 54 -12.65 7.22 -9.93
C ILE A 54 -12.47 7.48 -11.43
N GLU A 55 -13.16 8.46 -11.99
CA GLU A 55 -13.16 8.71 -13.43
C GLU A 55 -13.03 10.20 -13.75
N ASN A 56 -12.51 10.48 -14.95
CA ASN A 56 -12.46 11.83 -15.52
C ASN A 56 -11.73 12.87 -14.64
N ILE A 57 -10.64 12.45 -13.96
CA ILE A 57 -9.83 13.34 -13.13
C ILE A 57 -8.55 13.79 -13.81
N HIS A 58 -8.17 15.04 -13.55
CA HIS A 58 -6.88 15.59 -13.92
C HIS A 58 -6.16 16.04 -12.65
N VAL A 59 -4.98 15.48 -12.38
CA VAL A 59 -4.26 15.74 -11.13
C VAL A 59 -2.86 16.25 -11.40
N ASP A 60 -2.51 17.38 -10.79
CA ASP A 60 -1.18 17.97 -10.92
C ASP A 60 -0.18 17.17 -10.07
N ASP A 61 -0.45 17.04 -8.76
CA ASP A 61 0.38 16.29 -7.83
C ASP A 61 -0.49 15.38 -6.97
N SER A 62 -0.13 14.10 -6.90
CA SER A 62 -0.82 13.12 -6.07
C SER A 62 0.15 12.22 -5.33
N VAL A 63 -0.31 11.70 -4.20
CA VAL A 63 0.47 10.80 -3.34
C VAL A 63 -0.43 9.64 -2.94
N ILE A 64 -0.02 8.40 -3.28
CA ILE A 64 -0.71 7.18 -2.87
C ILE A 64 0.24 6.37 -2.01
N ARG A 65 -0.22 5.91 -0.84
CA ARG A 65 0.63 5.28 0.18
C ARG A 65 0.00 3.99 0.68
N GLY A 66 0.80 3.05 1.18
CA GLY A 66 0.28 1.79 1.71
C GLY A 66 -0.21 0.84 0.61
N VAL A 67 -1.02 -0.15 0.98
CA VAL A 67 -1.59 -1.15 0.04
C VAL A 67 -3.01 -0.76 -0.30
N SER A 68 -3.27 -0.53 -1.59
CA SER A 68 -4.58 -0.13 -2.09
C SER A 68 -5.58 -1.28 -2.03
N ASP A 69 -6.81 -0.95 -1.64
CA ASP A 69 -7.97 -1.81 -1.88
C ASP A 69 -8.33 -1.76 -3.37
N PHE A 70 -9.22 -2.65 -3.80
CA PHE A 70 -9.71 -2.67 -5.17
C PHE A 70 -10.39 -1.34 -5.54
N CYS A 71 -9.97 -0.75 -6.66
CA CYS A 71 -10.54 0.46 -7.22
C CYS A 71 -10.20 0.53 -8.72
N ARG A 72 -11.10 1.06 -9.54
CA ARG A 72 -10.80 1.37 -10.94
C ARG A 72 -10.61 2.88 -11.12
N ILE A 73 -9.55 3.26 -11.82
CA ILE A 73 -9.27 4.63 -12.23
C ILE A 73 -9.38 4.69 -13.76
N SER A 74 -10.25 5.54 -14.29
CA SER A 74 -10.48 5.62 -15.73
C SER A 74 -10.47 7.03 -16.30
N ASN A 75 -10.09 7.17 -17.59
CA ASN A 75 -10.16 8.42 -18.35
C ASN A 75 -9.51 9.60 -17.60
N SER A 76 -8.31 9.37 -17.06
CA SER A 76 -7.68 10.27 -16.10
C SER A 76 -6.24 10.59 -16.47
N SER A 77 -5.73 11.74 -16.02
CA SER A 77 -4.33 12.11 -16.26
C SER A 77 -3.63 12.61 -15.01
N PHE A 78 -2.37 12.24 -14.85
CA PHE A 78 -1.51 12.61 -13.74
C PHE A 78 -0.26 13.32 -14.25
N ASN A 79 -0.02 14.57 -13.84
CA ASN A 79 1.27 15.21 -14.13
C ASN A 79 2.38 14.57 -13.28
N GLN A 80 2.11 14.36 -11.98
CA GLN A 80 3.01 13.66 -11.08
C GLN A 80 2.25 12.80 -10.07
N ILE A 81 2.74 11.57 -9.86
CA ILE A 81 2.22 10.63 -8.86
C ILE A 81 3.36 10.03 -8.02
N ASP A 82 3.33 10.27 -6.71
CA ASP A 82 4.26 9.68 -5.76
C ASP A 82 3.72 8.35 -5.23
N LEU A 83 4.37 7.29 -5.67
CA LEU A 83 4.09 5.88 -5.40
C LEU A 83 5.18 5.22 -4.55
N ARG A 84 6.11 5.99 -3.96
CA ARG A 84 7.14 5.40 -3.08
C ARG A 84 6.48 4.60 -1.97
N GLU A 85 6.97 3.38 -1.79
CA GLU A 85 6.51 2.44 -0.76
C GLU A 85 5.04 2.06 -0.84
N CYS A 86 4.35 2.32 -1.95
CA CYS A 86 2.96 1.89 -2.12
C CYS A 86 2.86 0.53 -2.80
N ASP A 87 1.69 -0.07 -2.68
CA ASP A 87 1.25 -1.20 -3.47
C ASP A 87 -0.12 -0.87 -4.07
N ILE A 88 -0.15 -0.68 -5.39
CA ILE A 88 -1.35 -0.40 -6.17
C ILE A 88 -1.71 -1.58 -7.08
N SER A 89 -1.24 -2.79 -6.77
CA SER A 89 -1.49 -4.00 -7.57
C SER A 89 -2.98 -4.31 -7.77
N ASN A 90 -3.83 -3.90 -6.82
CA ASN A 90 -5.28 -4.07 -6.87
C ASN A 90 -6.03 -2.94 -7.60
N VAL A 91 -5.33 -1.91 -8.07
CA VAL A 91 -5.95 -0.78 -8.77
C VAL A 91 -5.98 -1.07 -10.27
N THR A 92 -7.13 -0.91 -10.91
CA THR A 92 -7.25 -1.07 -12.38
C THR A 92 -7.17 0.30 -13.04
N PHE A 93 -6.30 0.46 -14.03
CA PHE A 93 -6.13 1.70 -14.80
C PHE A 93 -6.67 1.49 -16.22
N GLU A 94 -7.58 2.36 -16.65
CA GLU A 94 -8.21 2.29 -17.98
C GLU A 94 -8.17 3.66 -18.66
N ASN A 95 -7.47 3.78 -19.79
CA ASN A 95 -7.29 5.08 -20.46
C ASN A 95 -6.72 6.15 -19.50
N VAL A 96 -5.58 5.84 -18.88
CA VAL A 96 -4.90 6.73 -17.93
C VAL A 96 -3.54 7.14 -18.47
N GLU A 97 -3.23 8.43 -18.36
CA GLU A 97 -1.92 8.97 -18.70
C GLU A 97 -1.17 9.42 -17.44
N VAL A 98 0.13 9.14 -17.37
CA VAL A 98 1.00 9.55 -16.26
C VAL A 98 2.26 10.19 -16.83
N ALA A 99 2.52 11.46 -16.54
CA ALA A 99 3.75 12.11 -17.02
C ALA A 99 4.96 11.70 -16.17
N THR A 100 4.86 11.78 -14.84
CA THR A 100 5.96 11.45 -13.91
C THR A 100 5.49 10.53 -12.80
N VAL A 101 6.22 9.44 -12.57
CA VAL A 101 6.08 8.59 -11.39
C VAL A 101 7.26 8.82 -10.46
N ILE A 102 7.02 9.00 -9.16
CA ILE A 102 8.07 8.92 -8.14
C ILE A 102 7.93 7.56 -7.45
N ALA A 103 8.95 6.72 -7.49
CA ALA A 103 8.90 5.35 -6.98
C ALA A 103 10.20 4.96 -6.26
N ASN A 104 10.19 3.80 -5.61
CA ASN A 104 11.38 3.17 -5.06
C ASN A 104 11.32 1.65 -5.22
N GLU A 105 12.34 0.94 -4.78
CA GLU A 105 12.54 -0.50 -5.01
C GLU A 105 11.44 -1.40 -4.41
N ILE A 106 10.61 -0.87 -3.52
CA ILE A 106 9.49 -1.60 -2.90
C ILE A 106 8.12 -1.17 -3.42
N THR A 107 8.05 -0.26 -4.40
CA THR A 107 6.80 0.12 -5.06
C THR A 107 6.26 -1.05 -5.87
N ARG A 108 4.97 -1.37 -5.72
CA ARG A 108 4.29 -2.40 -6.52
C ARG A 108 3.19 -1.80 -7.38
N LEU A 109 3.21 -2.14 -8.66
CA LEU A 109 2.32 -1.61 -9.68
C LEU A 109 1.29 -2.65 -10.14
N SER A 110 0.18 -2.15 -10.68
CA SER A 110 -0.86 -2.97 -11.29
C SER A 110 -0.44 -3.51 -12.65
N PRO A 111 -0.94 -4.71 -13.05
CA PRO A 111 -0.90 -5.20 -14.42
C PRO A 111 -1.41 -4.21 -15.49
N THR A 112 -2.24 -3.26 -15.09
CA THR A 112 -2.84 -2.26 -16.00
C THR A 112 -2.18 -0.89 -15.92
N PHE A 113 -1.14 -0.72 -15.09
CA PHE A 113 -0.49 0.58 -14.91
C PHE A 113 0.12 1.09 -16.23
N PRO A 114 -0.16 2.35 -16.64
CA PRO A 114 0.30 2.87 -17.94
C PRO A 114 1.83 3.07 -17.96
N ASP A 115 2.40 3.13 -19.17
CA ASP A 115 3.78 3.62 -19.34
C ASP A 115 3.81 5.13 -19.07
N PRO A 116 4.60 5.62 -18.09
CA PRO A 116 4.72 7.02 -17.83
C PRO A 116 5.73 7.68 -18.78
N GLY A 117 5.69 9.02 -18.83
CA GLY A 117 6.74 9.78 -19.52
C GLY A 117 8.13 9.56 -18.92
N MET A 118 8.24 9.54 -17.58
CA MET A 118 9.46 9.25 -16.84
C MET A 118 9.19 8.73 -15.42
N ILE A 119 10.21 8.10 -14.82
CA ILE A 119 10.23 7.66 -13.43
C ILE A 119 11.38 8.34 -12.70
N GLN A 120 11.07 9.03 -11.61
CA GLN A 120 12.04 9.46 -10.59
C GLN A 120 12.17 8.34 -9.57
N LEU A 121 13.22 7.54 -9.70
CA LEU A 121 13.45 6.36 -8.88
C LEU A 121 14.38 6.71 -7.71
N GLU A 122 13.91 6.46 -6.49
CA GLU A 122 14.74 6.52 -5.29
C GLU A 122 15.39 5.15 -5.04
N VAL A 123 16.72 5.09 -5.08
CA VAL A 123 17.52 3.88 -4.82
C VAL A 123 18.55 4.22 -3.75
N GLU A 124 18.46 3.61 -2.57
CA GLU A 124 19.42 3.81 -1.46
C GLU A 124 19.67 5.30 -1.13
N GLY A 125 18.63 6.13 -1.23
CA GLY A 125 18.71 7.58 -1.00
C GLY A 125 19.27 8.42 -2.15
N ARG A 126 19.56 7.81 -3.30
CA ARG A 126 19.90 8.49 -4.56
C ARG A 126 18.67 8.59 -5.45
N GLN A 127 18.63 9.62 -6.29
CA GLN A 127 17.57 9.82 -7.28
C GLN A 127 18.12 9.49 -8.67
N GLU A 128 17.48 8.56 -9.34
CA GLU A 128 17.74 8.15 -10.72
C GLU A 128 16.54 8.54 -11.60
N LEU A 129 16.80 8.87 -12.86
CA LEU A 129 15.75 9.22 -13.81
C LEU A 129 15.70 8.16 -14.91
N LEU A 130 14.60 7.41 -14.98
CA LEU A 130 14.36 6.43 -16.03
C LEU A 130 13.34 6.99 -17.03
N ALA A 131 13.56 6.75 -18.32
CA ALA A 131 12.64 7.16 -19.38
C ALA A 131 12.61 6.14 -20.52
N GLY A 132 11.53 6.15 -21.31
CA GLY A 132 11.36 5.25 -22.44
C GLY A 132 11.47 3.77 -22.05
N ALA A 133 12.34 3.02 -22.72
CA ALA A 133 12.47 1.58 -22.53
C ALA A 133 12.89 1.18 -21.09
N GLU A 134 13.73 1.98 -20.43
CA GLU A 134 14.17 1.70 -19.06
C GLU A 134 13.01 1.84 -18.06
N ALA A 135 12.16 2.85 -18.24
CA ALA A 135 10.96 3.04 -17.42
C ALA A 135 9.97 1.87 -17.62
N THR A 136 9.71 1.48 -18.87
CA THR A 136 8.85 0.33 -19.21
C THR A 136 9.39 -0.97 -18.61
N GLN A 137 10.70 -1.22 -18.69
CA GLN A 137 11.34 -2.40 -18.11
C GLN A 137 11.17 -2.42 -16.59
N TRP A 138 11.40 -1.28 -15.94
CA TRP A 138 11.25 -1.15 -14.49
C TRP A 138 9.80 -1.44 -14.06
N ILE A 139 8.80 -0.87 -14.75
CA ILE A 139 7.39 -1.10 -14.45
C ILE A 139 6.99 -2.57 -14.60
N ASN A 140 7.46 -3.21 -15.67
CA ASN A 140 7.21 -4.63 -15.90
C ASN A 140 7.76 -5.49 -14.75
N ALA A 141 8.97 -5.16 -14.26
CA ALA A 141 9.58 -5.86 -13.13
C ALA A 141 8.84 -5.63 -11.80
N HIS A 142 8.12 -4.52 -11.64
CA HIS A 142 7.45 -4.14 -10.38
C HIS A 142 5.95 -4.48 -10.35
N GLY A 143 5.49 -5.42 -11.19
CA GLY A 143 4.16 -6.03 -11.08
C GLY A 143 3.27 -5.88 -12.32
N ARG A 144 3.69 -5.14 -13.35
CA ARG A 144 2.88 -5.02 -14.57
C ARG A 144 2.85 -6.29 -15.41
N ALA A 145 3.97 -6.99 -15.51
CA ALA A 145 4.03 -8.30 -16.17
C ALA A 145 3.74 -9.40 -15.14
N ARG A 146 2.69 -10.20 -15.36
CA ARG A 146 2.38 -11.38 -14.53
C ARG A 146 3.41 -12.51 -14.71
N ASP A 147 4.11 -12.52 -15.85
CA ASP A 147 4.93 -13.65 -16.32
C ASP A 147 6.37 -13.63 -15.81
N ASN A 148 6.70 -12.82 -14.79
CA ASN A 148 7.96 -13.01 -14.08
C ASN A 148 7.84 -14.20 -13.11
N GLU A 149 7.54 -15.38 -13.66
CA GLU A 149 7.93 -16.69 -13.11
C GLU A 149 9.46 -16.82 -13.18
N SER A 150 10.21 -15.82 -12.72
CA SER A 150 11.60 -16.08 -12.40
C SER A 150 11.58 -17.07 -11.25
N SER A 151 12.39 -18.12 -11.34
CA SER A 151 12.73 -19.00 -10.20
C SER A 151 13.43 -18.26 -9.04
N GLU A 152 13.34 -16.92 -9.05
CA GLU A 152 14.06 -15.97 -8.23
C GLU A 152 13.16 -15.19 -7.26
N THR A 153 11.86 -15.48 -7.16
CA THR A 153 11.02 -14.93 -6.09
C THR A 153 11.05 -15.81 -4.83
N LEU A 154 11.02 -15.22 -3.63
CA LEU A 154 10.87 -15.99 -2.37
C LEU A 154 9.41 -16.41 -2.12
N VAL A 155 8.48 -15.78 -2.82
CA VAL A 155 7.04 -15.86 -2.57
C VAL A 155 6.36 -16.46 -3.79
N SER A 156 5.64 -17.56 -3.60
CA SER A 156 4.83 -18.19 -4.65
C SER A 156 3.62 -17.31 -5.01
N GLU A 157 3.05 -17.53 -6.19
CA GLU A 157 1.78 -16.88 -6.58
C GLU A 157 0.67 -17.20 -5.57
N GLY A 158 0.60 -18.46 -5.12
CA GLY A 158 -0.37 -18.90 -4.13
C GLY A 158 -0.29 -18.11 -2.82
N LEU A 159 0.91 -17.81 -2.33
CA LEU A 159 1.08 -16.98 -1.14
C LEU A 159 0.75 -15.51 -1.41
N ARG A 160 1.15 -14.94 -2.56
CA ARG A 160 0.83 -13.54 -2.93
C ARG A 160 -0.66 -13.25 -2.94
N GLU A 161 -1.47 -14.23 -3.35
CA GLU A 161 -2.92 -14.10 -3.40
C GLU A 161 -3.58 -14.21 -2.02
N HIS A 162 -2.92 -14.82 -1.04
CA HIS A 162 -3.50 -15.09 0.27
C HIS A 162 -3.57 -13.84 1.16
N GLU A 163 -4.64 -13.72 1.96
CA GLU A 163 -4.87 -12.55 2.83
C GLU A 163 -3.78 -12.35 3.89
N LEU A 164 -3.19 -13.43 4.40
CA LEU A 164 -2.07 -13.38 5.34
C LEU A 164 -0.86 -12.63 4.77
N TYR A 165 -0.51 -12.85 3.50
CA TYR A 165 0.57 -12.12 2.83
C TYR A 165 0.20 -10.65 2.62
N ARG A 166 -1.04 -10.37 2.19
CA ARG A 166 -1.53 -8.98 2.07
C ARG A 166 -1.48 -8.25 3.40
N LEU A 167 -1.80 -8.93 4.51
CA LEU A 167 -1.71 -8.39 5.86
C LEU A 167 -0.26 -8.08 6.26
N LEU A 168 0.68 -8.98 5.94
CA LEU A 168 2.12 -8.74 6.13
C LEU A 168 2.58 -7.50 5.36
N GLN A 169 2.24 -7.41 4.07
CA GLN A 169 2.58 -6.28 3.21
C GLN A 169 2.01 -4.96 3.75
N LYS A 170 0.73 -4.96 4.17
CA LYS A 170 0.08 -3.81 4.82
C LYS A 170 0.84 -3.39 6.09
N SER A 171 1.17 -4.34 6.95
CA SER A 171 1.84 -4.09 8.23
C SER A 171 3.25 -3.54 8.05
N CYS A 172 4.04 -4.12 7.13
CA CYS A 172 5.40 -3.67 6.86
C CYS A 172 5.44 -2.25 6.27
N ARG A 173 4.51 -1.92 5.35
CA ARG A 173 4.43 -0.55 4.78
C ARG A 173 4.01 0.50 5.80
N VAL A 174 3.22 0.13 6.81
CA VAL A 174 2.94 0.99 7.96
C VAL A 174 4.22 1.21 8.78
N MET A 175 5.04 0.18 8.99
CA MET A 175 6.32 0.27 9.71
C MET A 175 7.35 1.20 9.10
N LEU A 176 7.35 1.37 7.77
CA LEU A 176 8.23 2.35 7.13
C LEU A 176 7.92 3.81 7.51
N ARG A 177 6.71 4.08 8.04
CA ARG A 177 6.22 5.43 8.34
C ARG A 177 5.96 5.65 9.80
N GLN A 178 5.59 4.60 10.52
CA GLN A 178 5.28 4.61 11.92
C GLN A 178 6.13 3.58 12.62
N HIS A 179 6.76 3.95 13.73
CA HIS A 179 7.67 3.03 14.40
C HIS A 179 6.94 1.94 15.22
N TRP A 180 5.63 2.05 15.46
CA TRP A 180 4.85 1.08 16.24
C TRP A 180 3.42 0.96 15.72
N ILE A 181 2.87 -0.26 15.71
CA ILE A 181 1.42 -0.53 15.57
C ILE A 181 0.87 -0.77 16.97
N ARG A 182 -0.17 -0.03 17.36
CA ARG A 182 -0.84 -0.21 18.65
C ARG A 182 -1.94 -1.28 18.52
N SER A 183 -2.07 -2.15 19.52
CA SER A 183 -3.06 -3.24 19.54
C SER A 183 -4.51 -2.77 19.68
N ASP A 184 -4.71 -1.55 20.19
CA ASP A 184 -5.98 -0.93 20.48
C ASP A 184 -5.94 0.57 20.11
N GLY A 185 -7.11 1.21 20.05
CA GLY A 185 -7.25 2.61 19.69
C GLY A 185 -8.31 2.86 18.61
N ASP A 186 -8.37 4.11 18.17
CA ASP A 186 -9.38 4.60 17.22
C ASP A 186 -8.75 5.04 15.89
N ASP A 187 -7.47 4.72 15.67
CA ASP A 187 -6.83 4.98 14.38
C ASP A 187 -7.29 3.97 13.32
N TYR A 188 -7.12 4.32 12.05
CA TYR A 188 -7.43 3.42 10.94
C TYR A 188 -6.58 2.13 10.97
N LEU A 189 -5.38 2.20 11.56
CA LEU A 189 -4.45 1.08 11.61
C LEU A 189 -4.96 -0.06 12.49
N ILE A 190 -5.91 0.19 13.39
CA ILE A 190 -6.57 -0.88 14.13
C ILE A 190 -7.24 -1.92 13.23
N LYS A 191 -7.59 -1.58 11.98
CA LYS A 191 -8.11 -2.56 11.02
C LYS A 191 -7.10 -3.66 10.68
N ILE A 192 -5.80 -3.37 10.73
CA ILE A 192 -4.73 -4.37 10.56
C ILE A 192 -4.76 -5.35 11.72
N VAL A 193 -4.81 -4.84 12.95
CA VAL A 193 -4.79 -5.66 14.18
C VAL A 193 -6.10 -6.41 14.41
N LYS A 194 -7.21 -5.91 13.88
CA LYS A 194 -8.53 -6.57 13.90
C LYS A 194 -8.70 -7.65 12.82
N SER A 195 -7.72 -7.85 11.94
CA SER A 195 -7.76 -8.93 10.95
C SER A 195 -7.82 -10.29 11.65
N GLU A 196 -8.60 -11.23 11.12
CA GLU A 196 -8.66 -12.59 11.66
C GLU A 196 -7.31 -13.33 11.57
N PHE A 197 -6.49 -12.96 10.59
CA PHE A 197 -5.15 -13.51 10.40
C PHE A 197 -4.07 -12.80 11.24
N TRP A 198 -4.42 -11.74 11.99
CA TRP A 198 -3.45 -10.95 12.73
C TRP A 198 -2.64 -11.78 13.72
N GLN A 199 -3.31 -12.60 14.54
CA GLN A 199 -2.61 -13.41 15.53
C GLN A 199 -1.70 -14.44 14.86
N THR A 200 -2.14 -15.03 13.74
CA THR A 200 -1.32 -15.95 12.94
C THR A 200 -0.06 -15.24 12.43
N LEU A 201 -0.20 -14.03 11.89
CA LEU A 201 0.94 -13.24 11.44
C LEU A 201 1.91 -12.91 12.57
N VAL A 202 1.39 -12.49 13.73
CA VAL A 202 2.17 -12.19 14.93
C VAL A 202 2.98 -13.40 15.37
N ASP A 203 2.37 -14.59 15.40
CA ASP A 203 3.04 -15.81 15.85
C ASP A 203 4.16 -16.23 14.89
N ILE A 204 3.95 -16.10 13.57
CA ILE A 204 4.98 -16.37 12.56
C ILE A 204 6.13 -15.35 12.64
N LEU A 205 5.82 -14.06 12.74
CA LEU A 205 6.85 -13.02 12.89
C LEU A 205 7.66 -13.21 14.17
N ARG A 206 7.00 -13.59 15.29
CA ARG A 206 7.66 -13.90 16.55
C ARG A 206 8.55 -15.13 16.44
N LYS A 207 8.09 -16.19 15.78
CA LYS A 207 8.87 -17.42 15.54
C LYS A 207 10.17 -17.14 14.78
N ASN A 208 10.16 -16.17 13.86
CA ASN A 208 11.30 -15.81 13.03
C ASN A 208 12.15 -14.64 13.59
N ASP A 209 11.95 -14.24 14.85
CA ASP A 209 12.63 -13.09 15.47
C ASP A 209 12.45 -11.75 14.72
N LEU A 210 11.35 -11.62 13.97
CA LEU A 210 10.98 -10.45 13.17
C LEU A 210 9.93 -9.56 13.84
N LEU A 211 9.65 -9.80 15.13
CA LEU A 211 8.68 -9.04 15.92
C LEU A 211 9.29 -8.55 17.22
N ALA A 212 9.21 -7.24 17.45
CA ALA A 212 9.43 -6.65 18.76
C ALA A 212 8.08 -6.25 19.37
N GLU A 213 7.79 -6.75 20.57
CA GLU A 213 6.60 -6.40 21.33
C GLU A 213 6.99 -5.52 22.53
N ARG A 214 6.25 -4.42 22.73
CA ARG A 214 6.31 -3.62 23.94
C ARG A 214 4.96 -3.61 24.61
N HIS A 215 4.94 -4.04 25.86
CA HIS A 215 3.77 -3.90 26.71
C HIS A 215 3.86 -2.54 27.41
N GLY A 216 2.96 -1.63 27.06
CA GLY A 216 2.89 -0.33 27.70
C GLY A 216 2.59 -0.48 29.19
N LYS A 217 3.42 0.11 30.06
CA LYS A 217 2.99 0.40 31.43
C LYS A 217 1.98 1.56 31.36
N PRO A 218 0.74 1.41 31.84
CA PRO A 218 -0.26 2.44 31.67
C PRO A 218 0.14 3.69 32.48
N ALA A 219 0.18 4.85 31.82
CA ALA A 219 0.13 6.16 32.48
C ALA A 219 -1.34 6.59 32.73
N SER A 220 -2.25 6.16 31.84
CA SER A 220 -3.72 6.23 31.93
C SER A 220 -4.31 5.34 30.83
N GLY A 221 -5.48 4.73 31.06
CA GLY A 221 -6.14 3.79 30.12
C GLY A 221 -5.70 2.33 30.27
N PRO A 222 -6.36 1.39 29.57
CA PRO A 222 -5.97 -0.01 29.58
C PRO A 222 -4.57 -0.18 28.95
N PRO A 223 -3.76 -1.13 29.44
CA PRO A 223 -2.45 -1.42 28.88
C PRO A 223 -2.60 -1.92 27.43
N SER A 224 -1.79 -1.35 26.55
CA SER A 224 -1.78 -1.65 25.12
C SER A 224 -0.48 -2.36 24.74
N ILE A 225 -0.56 -3.26 23.77
CA ILE A 225 0.60 -3.89 23.15
C ILE A 225 1.00 -3.05 21.94
N PHE A 226 2.30 -2.78 21.81
CA PHE A 226 2.87 -2.13 20.65
C PHE A 226 3.74 -3.12 19.89
N TYR A 227 3.48 -3.26 18.60
CA TYR A 227 4.19 -4.16 17.69
C TYR A 227 5.13 -3.36 16.80
N HIS A 228 6.34 -3.85 16.60
CA HIS A 228 7.30 -3.32 15.64
C HIS A 228 7.91 -4.46 14.83
N ILE A 229 8.05 -4.24 13.52
CA ILE A 229 8.66 -5.18 12.57
C ILE A 229 9.98 -4.55 12.10
N PRO A 230 11.13 -4.89 12.73
CA PRO A 230 12.40 -4.19 12.48
C PRO A 230 12.87 -4.27 11.02
N HIS A 231 12.68 -5.44 10.39
CA HIS A 231 13.11 -5.71 9.02
C HIS A 231 12.00 -5.51 7.99
N ALA A 232 11.11 -4.54 8.23
CA ALA A 232 9.97 -4.30 7.35
C ALA A 232 10.37 -4.02 5.90
N ARG A 233 11.51 -3.35 5.67
CA ARG A 233 11.99 -3.06 4.31
C ARG A 233 12.50 -4.33 3.62
N GLU A 234 13.34 -5.12 4.28
CA GLU A 234 13.87 -6.38 3.72
C GLU A 234 12.74 -7.38 3.42
N ILE A 235 11.71 -7.43 4.28
CA ILE A 235 10.51 -8.25 4.02
C ILE A 235 9.78 -7.79 2.75
N LEU A 236 9.59 -6.47 2.57
CA LEU A 236 8.90 -5.93 1.38
C LEU A 236 9.71 -6.13 0.10
N GLN A 237 11.04 -6.09 0.19
CA GLN A 237 11.97 -6.38 -0.91
C GLN A 237 12.10 -7.88 -1.22
N GLU A 238 11.58 -8.75 -0.34
CA GLU A 238 11.79 -10.20 -0.43
C GLU A 238 13.29 -10.54 -0.45
N ASP A 239 14.06 -9.89 0.43
CA ASP A 239 15.53 -9.99 0.46
C ASP A 239 16.03 -11.39 0.85
N ARG A 240 16.61 -12.08 -0.13
CA ARG A 240 17.18 -13.42 -0.02
C ARG A 240 18.47 -13.49 0.78
N SER A 241 19.16 -12.36 0.94
CA SER A 241 20.39 -12.31 1.74
C SER A 241 20.10 -12.35 3.24
N ASN A 242 18.86 -12.05 3.64
CA ASN A 242 18.41 -12.11 5.01
C ASN A 242 17.77 -13.47 5.32
N GLU A 243 18.48 -14.29 6.11
CA GLU A 243 18.04 -15.64 6.50
C GLU A 243 16.71 -15.62 7.28
N LEU A 244 16.47 -14.59 8.10
CA LEU A 244 15.22 -14.44 8.86
C LEU A 244 14.03 -14.19 7.92
N VAL A 245 14.22 -13.36 6.90
CA VAL A 245 13.20 -13.07 5.88
C VAL A 245 12.91 -14.30 5.02
N THR A 246 13.94 -15.07 4.67
CA THR A 246 13.77 -16.33 3.93
C THR A 246 12.98 -17.35 4.75
N SER A 247 13.31 -17.50 6.04
CA SER A 247 12.59 -18.38 6.97
C SER A 247 11.13 -17.94 7.17
N LEU A 248 10.87 -16.64 7.27
CA LEU A 248 9.51 -16.08 7.33
C LEU A 248 8.66 -16.53 6.14
N PHE A 249 9.16 -16.43 4.91
CA PHE A 249 8.38 -16.82 3.74
C PHE A 249 8.14 -18.32 3.66
N ALA A 250 9.12 -19.14 4.06
CA ALA A 250 8.90 -20.60 4.15
C ALA A 250 7.78 -20.96 5.16
N ASP A 251 7.77 -20.33 6.32
CA ASP A 251 6.73 -20.52 7.34
C ASP A 251 5.36 -20.03 6.89
N LEU A 252 5.31 -18.92 6.14
CA LEU A 252 4.06 -18.41 5.56
C LEU A 252 3.49 -19.36 4.50
N GLU A 253 4.34 -19.92 3.64
CA GLU A 253 3.93 -20.92 2.64
C GLU A 253 3.34 -22.17 3.31
N GLU A 254 4.04 -22.72 4.31
CA GLU A 254 3.54 -23.85 5.10
C GLU A 254 2.18 -23.50 5.73
N LYS A 255 2.07 -22.32 6.35
CA LYS A 255 0.83 -21.93 7.01
C LYS A 255 -0.34 -21.75 6.03
N VAL A 256 -0.09 -21.15 4.88
CA VAL A 256 -1.13 -20.99 3.84
C VAL A 256 -1.55 -22.34 3.26
N ALA A 257 -0.62 -23.28 3.11
CA ALA A 257 -0.94 -24.64 2.70
C ALA A 257 -1.83 -25.36 3.75
N GLU A 258 -1.56 -25.20 5.05
CA GLU A 258 -2.41 -25.72 6.11
C GLU A 258 -3.83 -25.14 6.07
N LEU A 259 -3.96 -23.83 5.91
CA LEU A 259 -5.26 -23.13 5.92
C LEU A 259 -6.15 -23.44 4.72
N ARG A 260 -5.58 -23.98 3.64
CA ARG A 260 -6.29 -24.40 2.42
C ARG A 260 -6.86 -25.82 2.49
N ASN A 261 -6.39 -26.64 3.42
CA ASN A 261 -6.81 -28.03 3.62
C ASN A 261 -7.90 -28.14 4.69
#